data_AF-A0A7C4BS92-F1
#
_entry.id   AF-A0A7C4BS92-F1
#
_cell.length_a   1.000
_cell.length_b   1.000
_cell.length_c   1.000
_cell.angle_alpha   90.00
_cell.angle_beta   90.00
_cell.angle_gamma   90.00
#
_symmetry.space_group_name_H-M   'P 1'
#
loop_
_entity.id
_entity.type
_entity.pdbx_description
1 polymer ?
#
loop_
_entity_poly.entity_id
_entity_poly.type
_entity_poly.pdbx_seq_one_letter_code
_entity_poly.pdbx_strand_id
1 'polypeptide(L)'
;MDQRKVQKLIEKYGIPGRDAYDLPESPLRFPDGAHYRMEISGVERPEVLEAVIDEAKKRNVPVHRVISVVMGATYLTRAELKEFAKIAAEAKVEVILTPGPRSGWDTGRQLLTPEGSLSGLRFRGADQIRHVVTDILRAVEIGFRGFLVLDEGLLWLLSRMRENGDLPKDT
;
A
#
# COMPACT_ATOMS: atom_id res chain seq x y z
N MET A 1 2.53 0.87 -40.94
CA MET A 1 2.07 2.27 -40.89
C MET A 1 3.15 3.09 -40.19
N ASP A 2 3.58 4.22 -40.76
CA ASP A 2 4.67 5.04 -40.20
C ASP A 2 4.19 5.77 -38.94
N GLN A 3 4.84 5.52 -37.80
CA GLN A 3 4.48 6.13 -36.51
C GLN A 3 4.50 7.65 -36.57
N ARG A 4 5.44 8.26 -37.30
CA ARG A 4 5.51 9.73 -37.44
C ARG A 4 4.28 10.31 -38.13
N LYS A 5 3.65 9.55 -39.03
CA LYS A 5 2.38 9.95 -39.67
C LYS A 5 1.22 9.87 -38.69
N VAL A 6 1.21 8.87 -37.81
CA VAL A 6 0.20 8.73 -36.75
C VAL A 6 0.31 9.87 -35.75
N GLN A 7 1.53 10.24 -35.33
CA GLN A 7 1.78 11.38 -34.42
C GLN A 7 1.15 12.67 -34.96
N LYS A 8 1.44 13.02 -36.22
CA LYS A 8 0.86 14.22 -36.86
C LYS A 8 -0.66 14.14 -37.00
N LEU A 9 -1.20 12.94 -37.18
CA LEU A 9 -2.64 12.73 -37.34
C LEU A 9 -3.37 12.97 -36.02
N ILE A 10 -2.83 12.50 -34.89
CA ILE A 10 -3.43 12.73 -33.56
C ILE A 10 -3.25 14.17 -33.07
N GLU A 11 -2.14 14.83 -33.43
CA GLU A 11 -1.89 16.26 -33.15
C GLU A 11 -2.98 17.16 -33.75
N LYS A 12 -3.53 16.80 -34.91
CA LYS A 12 -4.65 17.51 -35.54
C LYS A 12 -5.90 17.56 -34.65
N TYR A 13 -6.08 16.60 -33.75
CA TYR A 13 -7.22 16.50 -32.83
C TYR A 13 -6.90 17.01 -31.42
N GLY A 14 -5.76 17.70 -31.24
CA GLY A 14 -5.35 18.27 -29.95
C GLY A 14 -4.69 17.29 -28.99
N ILE A 15 -4.34 16.08 -29.46
CA ILE A 15 -3.57 15.10 -28.68
C ILE A 15 -2.09 15.29 -29.00
N PRO A 16 -1.19 15.46 -28.01
CA PRO A 16 0.24 15.52 -28.27
C PRO A 16 0.74 14.30 -29.05
N GLY A 17 1.58 14.52 -30.07
CA GLY A 17 2.12 13.44 -30.91
C GLY A 17 3.07 12.49 -30.18
N ARG A 18 3.48 12.80 -28.96
CA ARG A 18 4.35 12.00 -28.10
C ARG A 18 4.20 12.43 -26.65
N ASP A 19 4.75 11.63 -25.74
CA ASP A 19 4.86 12.03 -24.33
C ASP A 19 5.79 13.25 -24.17
N ALA A 20 5.56 14.00 -23.10
CA ALA A 20 6.23 15.26 -22.81
C ALA A 20 7.62 15.05 -22.19
N TYR A 21 8.55 14.50 -22.97
CA TYR A 21 9.95 14.26 -22.56
C TYR A 21 10.77 15.56 -22.38
N ASP A 22 10.23 16.70 -22.79
CA ASP A 22 10.78 18.04 -22.68
C ASP A 22 10.34 18.78 -21.40
N LEU A 23 9.52 18.16 -20.56
CA LEU A 23 9.13 18.75 -19.27
C LEU A 23 10.35 18.99 -18.37
N PRO A 24 10.36 20.10 -17.60
CA PRO A 24 11.43 20.37 -16.66
C PRO A 24 11.47 19.31 -15.56
N GLU A 25 12.67 19.06 -15.03
CA GLU A 25 12.81 18.20 -13.86
C GLU A 25 12.04 18.79 -12.66
N SER A 26 11.37 17.91 -11.91
CA SER A 26 10.80 18.30 -10.62
C SER A 26 11.92 18.85 -9.72
N PRO A 27 11.72 19.94 -8.96
CA PRO A 27 12.68 20.40 -7.97
C PRO A 27 12.61 19.60 -6.66
N LEU A 28 11.60 18.74 -6.49
CA LEU A 28 11.40 17.98 -5.25
C LEU A 28 12.32 16.75 -5.19
N ARG A 29 12.85 16.46 -4.01
CA ARG A 29 13.66 15.28 -3.70
C ARG A 29 13.23 14.69 -2.36
N PHE A 30 13.54 13.43 -2.14
CA PHE A 30 13.46 12.83 -0.80
C PHE A 30 14.50 13.47 0.13
N PRO A 31 14.38 13.33 1.47
CA PRO A 31 15.29 13.95 2.43
C PRO A 31 16.77 13.60 2.25
N ASP A 32 17.09 12.51 1.56
CA ASP A 32 18.44 12.08 1.21
C ASP A 32 18.87 12.46 -0.22
N GLY A 33 18.09 13.30 -0.91
CA GLY A 33 18.38 13.78 -2.25
C GLY A 33 17.94 12.85 -3.39
N ALA A 34 17.33 11.69 -3.11
CA ALA A 34 16.87 10.79 -4.15
C ALA A 34 15.67 11.38 -4.94
N HIS A 35 15.58 11.03 -6.23
CA HIS A 35 14.43 11.38 -7.08
C HIS A 35 13.26 10.41 -6.93
N TYR A 36 13.54 9.16 -6.57
CA TYR A 36 12.56 8.09 -6.44
C TYR A 36 12.97 7.10 -5.35
N ARG A 37 12.00 6.31 -4.90
CA ARG A 37 12.18 5.21 -3.95
C ARG A 37 11.74 3.90 -4.59
N MET A 38 12.26 2.80 -4.09
CA MET A 38 11.85 1.46 -4.51
C MET A 38 10.96 0.85 -3.44
N GLU A 39 9.78 0.43 -3.90
CA GLU A 39 8.78 -0.29 -3.12
C GLU A 39 8.58 -1.68 -3.72
N ILE A 40 8.54 -2.71 -2.88
CA ILE A 40 8.22 -4.08 -3.27
C ILE A 40 6.90 -4.48 -2.65
N SER A 41 5.95 -4.90 -3.48
CA SER A 41 4.62 -5.32 -3.04
C SER A 41 4.47 -6.83 -2.98
N GLY A 42 3.59 -7.32 -2.11
CA GLY A 42 3.30 -8.75 -1.97
C GLY A 42 4.29 -9.50 -1.08
N VAL A 43 4.89 -8.80 -0.11
CA VAL A 43 5.76 -9.42 0.90
C VAL A 43 4.90 -9.95 2.04
N GLU A 44 4.54 -11.22 1.99
CA GLU A 44 3.46 -11.77 2.82
C GLU A 44 3.92 -12.30 4.20
N ARG A 45 5.19 -12.68 4.36
CA ARG A 45 5.70 -13.36 5.57
C ARG A 45 7.12 -12.90 5.94
N PRO A 46 7.55 -13.10 7.20
CA PRO A 46 8.90 -12.74 7.64
C PRO A 46 10.01 -13.31 6.74
N GLU A 47 9.92 -14.59 6.37
CA GLU A 47 10.96 -15.25 5.57
C GLU A 47 11.05 -14.68 4.14
N VAL A 48 9.92 -14.19 3.61
CA VAL A 48 9.88 -13.51 2.31
C VAL A 48 10.54 -12.14 2.40
N LEU A 49 10.31 -11.40 3.49
CA LEU A 49 10.97 -10.12 3.73
C LEU A 49 12.49 -10.31 3.86
N GLU A 50 12.94 -11.34 4.58
CA GLU A 50 14.36 -11.68 4.67
C GLU A 50 14.97 -11.95 3.29
N ALA A 51 14.30 -12.75 2.46
CA ALA A 51 14.75 -13.04 1.10
C ALA A 51 14.85 -11.78 0.22
N VAL A 52 13.87 -10.86 0.34
CA VAL A 52 13.92 -9.56 -0.36
C VAL A 52 15.12 -8.73 0.09
N ILE A 53 15.36 -8.64 1.40
CA ILE A 53 16.49 -7.87 1.95
C ILE A 53 17.83 -8.49 1.55
N ASP A 54 17.97 -9.81 1.63
CA ASP A 54 19.18 -10.53 1.24
C ASP A 54 19.50 -10.32 -0.24
N GLU A 55 18.50 -10.46 -1.12
CA GLU A 55 18.69 -10.25 -2.55
C GLU A 55 18.99 -8.78 -2.89
N ALA A 56 18.33 -7.83 -2.23
CA ALA A 56 18.60 -6.40 -2.38
C ALA A 56 20.06 -6.07 -2.02
N LYS A 57 20.58 -6.65 -0.91
CA LYS A 57 21.99 -6.52 -0.51
C LYS A 57 22.94 -7.14 -1.53
N LYS A 58 22.67 -8.36 -2.00
CA LYS A 58 23.50 -9.05 -3.02
C LYS A 58 23.60 -8.28 -4.32
N ARG A 59 22.50 -7.63 -4.74
CA ARG A 59 22.46 -6.81 -5.97
C ARG A 59 22.93 -5.38 -5.77
N ASN A 60 23.18 -4.95 -4.54
CA ASN A 60 23.45 -3.56 -4.20
C ASN A 60 22.33 -2.61 -4.72
N VAL A 61 21.08 -3.01 -4.52
CA VAL A 61 19.88 -2.27 -4.94
C VAL A 61 19.12 -1.84 -3.68
N PRO A 62 18.76 -0.55 -3.52
CA PRO A 62 18.09 -0.10 -2.31
C PRO A 62 16.60 -0.47 -2.35
N VAL A 63 16.09 -1.07 -1.27
CA VAL A 63 14.65 -1.25 -1.01
C VAL A 63 14.28 -0.36 0.16
N HIS A 64 13.28 0.50 -0.01
CA HIS A 64 12.95 1.53 0.97
C HIS A 64 11.65 1.21 1.70
N ARG A 65 10.75 0.52 1.02
CA ARG A 65 9.42 0.22 1.51
C ARG A 65 8.93 -1.12 0.98
N VAL A 66 8.08 -1.77 1.75
CA VAL A 66 7.32 -2.94 1.31
C VAL A 66 5.82 -2.74 1.56
N ILE A 67 5.00 -3.17 0.60
CA ILE A 67 3.56 -3.39 0.84
C ILE A 67 3.41 -4.85 1.21
N SER A 68 3.00 -5.09 2.46
CA SER A 68 3.06 -6.40 3.08
C SER A 68 1.71 -6.93 3.50
N VAL A 69 1.67 -8.24 3.70
CA VAL A 69 0.50 -9.00 4.16
C VAL A 69 -0.77 -8.66 3.37
N VAL A 70 -0.69 -8.59 2.04
CA VAL A 70 -1.84 -8.24 1.19
C VAL A 70 -2.96 -9.27 1.33
N MET A 71 -2.67 -10.49 1.78
CA MET A 71 -3.71 -11.44 2.17
C MET A 71 -4.53 -10.98 3.39
N GLY A 72 -3.98 -10.11 4.22
CA GLY A 72 -4.58 -9.52 5.42
C GLY A 72 -3.70 -9.76 6.64
N ALA A 73 -3.34 -8.70 7.38
CA ALA A 73 -2.50 -8.79 8.59
C ALA A 73 -3.08 -9.78 9.62
N THR A 74 -4.42 -9.90 9.68
CA THR A 74 -5.16 -10.89 10.48
C THR A 74 -4.65 -12.33 10.33
N TYR A 75 -4.09 -12.72 9.17
CA TYR A 75 -3.56 -14.07 8.98
C TYR A 75 -2.24 -14.34 9.73
N LEU A 76 -1.52 -13.30 10.12
CA LEU A 76 -0.28 -13.44 10.87
C LEU A 76 -0.58 -13.33 12.36
N THR A 77 0.03 -14.23 13.13
CA THR A 77 0.04 -14.16 14.59
C THR A 77 0.79 -12.92 15.07
N ARG A 78 0.57 -12.53 16.33
CA ARG A 78 1.34 -11.44 16.94
C ARG A 78 2.84 -11.73 16.97
N ALA A 79 3.25 -12.99 17.05
CA ALA A 79 4.66 -13.38 17.02
C ALA A 79 5.26 -13.14 15.63
N GLU A 80 4.62 -13.64 14.57
CA GLU A 80 5.04 -13.41 13.18
C GLU A 80 5.08 -11.91 12.84
N LEU A 81 4.09 -11.12 13.27
CA LEU A 81 4.09 -9.67 13.04
C LEU A 81 5.22 -8.94 13.79
N LYS A 82 5.57 -9.38 15.01
CA LYS A 82 6.70 -8.81 15.75
C LYS A 82 8.04 -9.13 15.08
N GLU A 83 8.19 -10.36 14.62
CA GLU A 83 9.37 -10.78 13.85
C GLU A 83 9.48 -9.99 12.55
N PHE A 84 8.37 -9.84 11.82
CA PHE A 84 8.30 -9.01 10.61
C PHE A 84 8.73 -7.57 10.88
N ALA A 85 8.18 -6.94 11.93
CA ALA A 85 8.54 -5.58 12.31
C ALA A 85 10.02 -5.45 12.68
N LYS A 86 10.57 -6.44 13.40
CA LYS A 86 11.99 -6.49 13.77
C LYS A 86 12.89 -6.54 12.54
N ILE A 87 12.64 -7.47 11.62
CA ILE A 87 13.43 -7.63 10.38
C ILE A 87 13.39 -6.33 9.56
N ALA A 88 12.21 -5.74 9.39
CA ALA A 88 12.05 -4.49 8.65
C ALA A 88 12.81 -3.33 9.30
N ALA A 89 12.71 -3.19 10.63
CA ALA A 89 13.40 -2.14 11.37
C ALA A 89 14.93 -2.28 11.30
N GLU A 90 15.45 -3.49 11.46
CA GLU A 90 16.89 -3.79 11.34
C GLU A 90 17.41 -3.46 9.94
N ALA A 91 16.60 -3.73 8.90
CA ALA A 91 16.93 -3.41 7.52
C ALA A 91 16.62 -1.96 7.11
N LYS A 92 16.02 -1.14 7.99
CA LYS A 92 15.55 0.23 7.72
C LYS A 92 14.58 0.30 6.53
N VAL A 93 13.70 -0.69 6.42
CA VAL A 93 12.65 -0.76 5.40
C VAL A 93 11.31 -0.37 6.01
N GLU A 94 10.62 0.58 5.41
CA GLU A 94 9.26 0.96 5.83
C GLU A 94 8.27 -0.13 5.46
N VAL A 95 7.32 -0.43 6.36
CA VAL A 95 6.27 -1.43 6.09
C VAL A 95 4.91 -0.73 6.04
N ILE A 96 4.23 -0.88 4.90
CA ILE A 96 2.80 -0.59 4.78
C ILE A 96 2.06 -1.92 4.91
N LEU A 97 1.38 -2.11 6.03
CA LEU A 97 0.57 -3.31 6.26
C LEU A 97 -0.77 -3.18 5.56
N THR A 98 -1.25 -4.29 5.01
CA THR A 98 -2.65 -4.38 4.55
C THR A 98 -3.50 -5.01 5.66
N PRO A 99 -4.29 -4.24 6.41
CA PRO A 99 -5.13 -4.79 7.47
C PRO A 99 -6.28 -5.62 6.89
N GLY A 100 -6.75 -6.59 7.65
CA GLY A 100 -7.94 -7.37 7.35
C GLY A 100 -8.87 -7.46 8.56
N PRO A 101 -9.98 -8.22 8.46
CA PRO A 101 -10.60 -8.80 7.27
C PRO A 101 -11.22 -7.72 6.36
N ARG A 102 -11.41 -8.03 5.07
CA ARG A 102 -11.91 -7.09 4.03
C ARG A 102 -13.09 -7.68 3.25
N SER A 103 -13.65 -6.95 2.29
CA SER A 103 -14.95 -7.30 1.64
C SER A 103 -15.09 -8.75 1.14
N GLY A 104 -14.00 -9.38 0.68
CA GLY A 104 -14.00 -10.79 0.24
C GLY A 104 -14.07 -11.84 1.35
N TRP A 105 -13.92 -11.42 2.61
CA TRP A 105 -14.02 -12.25 3.81
C TRP A 105 -15.35 -12.10 4.52
N ASP A 106 -16.14 -11.10 4.13
CA ASP A 106 -17.46 -10.92 4.68
C ASP A 106 -18.39 -12.07 4.22
N THR A 107 -19.39 -12.38 5.03
CA THR A 107 -20.35 -13.45 4.77
C THR A 107 -21.30 -13.14 3.61
N GLY A 108 -21.46 -11.86 3.28
CA GLY A 108 -22.28 -11.43 2.16
C GLY A 108 -21.66 -11.76 0.79
N ARG A 109 -22.48 -12.28 -0.12
CA ARG A 109 -22.07 -12.64 -1.50
C ARG A 109 -22.11 -11.48 -2.50
N GLN A 110 -22.35 -10.25 -2.04
CA GLN A 110 -22.50 -9.07 -2.91
C GLN A 110 -21.28 -8.90 -3.85
N LEU A 111 -20.06 -9.12 -3.36
CA LEU A 111 -18.83 -9.00 -4.16
C LEU A 111 -18.84 -9.87 -5.43
N LEU A 112 -19.61 -10.96 -5.43
CA LEU A 112 -19.71 -11.88 -6.57
C LEU A 112 -20.83 -11.53 -7.55
N THR A 113 -21.65 -10.52 -7.27
CA THR A 113 -22.66 -10.04 -8.22
C THR A 113 -22.06 -8.99 -9.16
N PRO A 114 -22.59 -8.83 -10.38
CA PRO A 114 -22.15 -7.78 -11.30
C PRO A 114 -22.16 -6.38 -10.67
N GLU A 115 -23.20 -6.05 -9.91
CA GLU A 115 -23.37 -4.74 -9.25
C GLU A 115 -22.41 -4.57 -8.07
N GLY A 116 -22.19 -5.64 -7.30
CA GLY A 116 -21.25 -5.60 -6.19
C GLY A 116 -19.80 -5.51 -6.63
N SER A 117 -19.45 -6.05 -7.80
CA SER A 117 -18.11 -5.88 -8.38
C SER A 117 -17.79 -4.40 -8.66
N LEU A 118 -18.81 -3.60 -9.01
CA LEU A 118 -18.69 -2.14 -9.20
C LEU A 118 -18.56 -1.38 -7.87
N SER A 119 -18.98 -1.99 -6.77
CA SER A 119 -18.90 -1.39 -5.42
C SER A 119 -17.49 -1.48 -4.82
N GLY A 120 -16.55 -2.15 -5.48
CA GLY A 120 -15.15 -2.23 -5.06
C GLY A 120 -14.94 -3.04 -3.78
N LEU A 121 -13.82 -2.80 -3.10
CA LEU A 121 -13.41 -3.57 -1.92
C LEU A 121 -13.91 -2.98 -0.59
N ARG A 122 -14.96 -2.15 -0.62
CA ARG A 122 -15.49 -1.42 0.55
C ARG A 122 -15.94 -2.32 1.69
N PHE A 123 -15.79 -1.83 2.92
CA PHE A 123 -16.29 -2.55 4.11
C PHE A 123 -17.79 -2.38 4.23
N ARG A 124 -18.50 -3.48 4.51
CA ARG A 124 -19.97 -3.51 4.53
C ARG A 124 -20.47 -3.69 5.96
N GLY A 125 -21.07 -2.64 6.51
CA GLY A 125 -21.61 -2.64 7.87
C GLY A 125 -20.57 -2.34 8.95
N ALA A 126 -21.07 -1.94 10.12
CA ALA A 126 -20.24 -1.50 11.24
C ALA A 126 -19.35 -2.62 11.80
N ASP A 127 -19.77 -3.88 11.72
CA ASP A 127 -18.95 -5.01 12.18
C ASP A 127 -17.67 -5.18 11.36
N GLN A 128 -17.75 -5.07 10.02
CA GLN A 128 -16.57 -5.17 9.16
C GLN A 128 -15.59 -4.01 9.42
N ILE A 129 -16.11 -2.80 9.64
CA ILE A 129 -15.31 -1.65 10.06
C ILE A 129 -14.64 -1.91 11.42
N ARG A 130 -15.39 -2.44 12.40
CA ARG A 130 -14.84 -2.78 13.72
C ARG A 130 -13.72 -3.80 13.60
N HIS A 131 -13.85 -4.82 12.76
CA HIS A 131 -12.83 -5.86 12.58
C HIS A 131 -11.53 -5.29 12.00
N VAL A 132 -11.60 -4.50 10.92
CA VAL A 132 -10.38 -3.91 10.34
C VAL A 132 -9.73 -2.89 11.27
N VAL A 133 -10.51 -2.08 12.00
CA VAL A 133 -9.96 -1.17 13.02
C VAL A 133 -9.28 -1.94 14.15
N THR A 134 -9.84 -3.07 14.58
CA THR A 134 -9.21 -3.95 15.58
C THR A 134 -7.86 -4.46 15.10
N ASP A 135 -7.75 -4.85 13.82
CA ASP A 135 -6.50 -5.35 13.25
C ASP A 135 -5.43 -4.25 13.11
N ILE A 136 -5.86 -3.02 12.77
CA ILE A 136 -4.98 -1.84 12.74
C ILE A 136 -4.45 -1.55 14.14
N LEU A 137 -5.32 -1.47 15.15
CA LEU A 137 -4.89 -1.20 16.53
C LEU A 137 -3.93 -2.28 17.04
N ARG A 138 -4.21 -3.56 16.73
CA ARG A 138 -3.31 -4.68 17.01
C ARG A 138 -1.92 -4.49 16.39
N ALA A 139 -1.85 -4.00 15.17
CA ALA A 139 -0.58 -3.74 14.48
C ALA A 139 0.14 -2.48 15.03
N VAL A 140 -0.62 -1.44 15.39
CA VAL A 140 -0.11 -0.23 16.04
C VAL A 140 0.57 -0.56 17.38
N GLU A 141 -0.07 -1.41 18.20
CA GLU A 141 0.48 -1.91 19.47
C GLU A 141 1.83 -2.63 19.29
N ILE A 142 2.03 -3.29 18.15
CA ILE A 142 3.29 -3.98 17.82
C ILE A 142 4.36 -3.00 17.37
N GLY A 143 3.97 -1.86 16.80
CA GLY A 143 4.89 -0.80 16.35
C GLY A 143 4.73 -0.40 14.89
N PHE A 144 3.80 -0.98 14.14
CA PHE A 144 3.56 -0.57 12.76
C PHE A 144 2.89 0.81 12.70
N ARG A 145 3.22 1.57 11.64
CA ARG A 145 2.72 2.93 11.41
C ARG A 145 2.08 3.15 10.04
N GLY A 146 2.48 2.39 9.02
CA GLY A 146 1.90 2.49 7.69
C GLY A 146 0.80 1.46 7.43
N PHE A 147 -0.33 1.91 6.87
CA PHE A 147 -1.46 1.05 6.54
C PHE A 147 -2.02 1.34 5.14
N LEU A 148 -2.36 0.29 4.39
CA LEU A 148 -3.08 0.42 3.13
C LEU A 148 -4.58 0.54 3.41
N VAL A 149 -5.15 1.72 3.15
CA VAL A 149 -6.58 2.01 3.36
C VAL A 149 -7.30 2.06 2.01
N LEU A 150 -8.20 1.11 1.81
CA LEU A 150 -8.89 0.83 0.53
C LEU A 150 -10.35 1.33 0.48
N ASP A 151 -10.85 1.88 1.58
CA ASP A 151 -12.23 2.34 1.74
C ASP A 151 -12.23 3.78 2.27
N GLU A 152 -12.96 4.67 1.60
CA GLU A 152 -12.99 6.10 1.92
C GLU A 152 -13.65 6.39 3.27
N GLY A 153 -14.63 5.58 3.69
CA GLY A 153 -15.29 5.72 4.98
C GLY A 153 -14.36 5.32 6.12
N LEU A 154 -13.60 4.24 5.93
CA LEU A 154 -12.52 3.84 6.84
C LEU A 154 -11.43 4.91 6.89
N LEU A 155 -11.00 5.46 5.75
CA LEU A 155 -10.00 6.53 5.70
C LEU A 155 -10.43 7.74 6.53
N TRP A 156 -11.68 8.18 6.36
CA TRP A 156 -12.25 9.25 7.16
C TRP A 156 -12.22 8.92 8.66
N LEU A 157 -12.69 7.71 9.03
CA LEU A 157 -12.74 7.29 10.43
C LEU A 157 -11.34 7.25 11.06
N LEU A 158 -10.36 6.64 10.39
CA LEU A 158 -8.98 6.55 10.88
C LEU A 158 -8.34 7.95 11.01
N SER A 159 -8.65 8.87 10.08
CA SER A 159 -8.19 10.26 10.22
C SER A 159 -8.77 10.93 11.47
N ARG A 160 -10.07 10.73 11.75
CA ARG A 160 -10.71 11.25 12.98
C ARG A 160 -10.12 10.64 14.24
N MET A 161 -9.89 9.33 14.23
CA MET A 161 -9.23 8.62 15.34
C MET A 161 -7.83 9.18 15.60
N ARG A 162 -7.04 9.45 14.54
CA ARG A 162 -5.71 10.07 14.68
C ARG A 162 -5.77 11.51 15.19
N GLU A 163 -6.71 12.32 14.70
CA GLU A 163 -6.93 13.70 15.19
C GLU A 163 -7.29 13.73 16.67
N ASN A 164 -8.09 12.77 17.14
CA ASN A 164 -8.53 12.65 18.53
C ASN A 164 -7.53 11.95 19.46
N GLY A 165 -6.44 11.40 18.91
CA GLY A 165 -5.40 10.71 19.68
C GLY A 165 -5.67 9.23 19.96
N ASP A 166 -6.68 8.63 19.34
CA ASP A 166 -6.94 7.19 19.39
C ASP A 166 -5.90 6.38 18.58
N LEU A 167 -5.25 7.02 17.60
CA LEU A 167 -4.11 6.50 16.85
C LEU A 167 -2.88 7.42 17.04
N PRO A 168 -1.65 6.87 16.99
CA PRO A 168 -0.43 7.67 17.05
C PRO A 168 -0.37 8.73 15.94
N LYS A 169 0.21 9.90 16.22
CA LYS A 169 0.30 11.01 15.24
C LYS A 169 1.19 10.69 14.04
N ASP A 170 2.07 9.71 14.18
CA ASP A 170 3.01 9.22 13.18
C ASP A 170 2.47 8.03 12.37
N THR A 171 1.20 7.63 12.57
CA THR A 171 0.48 6.77 11.59
C THR A 171 -0.06 7.59 10.44
#